data_AF-A0A959N716-F1
#
_entry.id   AF-A0A959N716-F1
#
_cell.length_a   1.000
_cell.length_b   1.000
_cell.length_c   1.000
_cell.angle_alpha   90.00
_cell.angle_beta   90.00
_cell.angle_gamma   90.00
#
_symmetry.space_group_name_H-M   'P 1'
#
loop_
_entity.id
_entity.type
_entity.pdbx_description
1 polymer ?
#
loop_
_entity_poly.entity_id
_entity_poly.type
_entity_poly.pdbx_seq_one_letter_code
_entity_poly.pdbx_strand_id
1 'polypeptide(L)'
;EMEVSTVKDRPGMIAMRIITLIINEAYLVLQEGTSNREDIDTAMKLGTNYPHGPIEWSEMIGVDLVYNILLAMMNDFGDDRYRITPLLKEKYLESLM
;
A
#
# COMPACT_ATOMS: atom_id res chain seq x y z
N GLU A 1 -20.40 -8.87 18.09
CA GLU A 1 -20.09 -10.25 17.68
C GLU A 1 -18.89 -10.20 16.74
N MET A 2 -18.03 -11.23 16.74
CA MET A 2 -16.88 -11.28 15.83
C MET A 2 -17.34 -11.85 14.50
N GLU A 3 -17.31 -11.04 13.45
CA GLU A 3 -17.68 -11.46 12.10
C GLU A 3 -16.51 -12.19 11.43
N VAL A 4 -16.77 -13.35 10.80
CA VAL A 4 -15.75 -14.19 10.17
C VAL A 4 -16.15 -14.46 8.73
N SER A 5 -15.18 -14.39 7.81
CA SER A 5 -15.36 -14.68 6.39
C SER A 5 -14.31 -15.67 5.90
N THR A 6 -14.71 -16.64 5.09
CA THR A 6 -13.79 -17.58 4.43
C THR A 6 -13.26 -16.99 3.13
N VAL A 7 -11.94 -17.06 2.92
CA VAL A 7 -11.28 -16.53 1.71
C VAL A 7 -10.44 -17.61 1.04
N LYS A 8 -10.34 -17.55 -0.29
CA LYS A 8 -9.39 -18.40 -1.03
C LYS A 8 -7.97 -17.94 -0.74
N ASP A 9 -7.05 -18.89 -0.61
CA ASP A 9 -5.64 -18.60 -0.39
C ASP A 9 -5.05 -17.90 -1.63
N ARG A 10 -4.69 -16.62 -1.46
CA ARG A 10 -4.13 -15.73 -2.47
C ARG A 10 -3.28 -14.66 -1.77
N PRO A 11 -2.17 -14.21 -2.38
CA PRO A 11 -1.36 -13.13 -1.80
C PRO A 11 -2.19 -11.87 -1.53
N GLY A 12 -2.04 -11.34 -0.32
CA GLY A 12 -2.77 -10.17 0.16
C GLY A 12 -4.24 -10.41 0.53
N MET A 13 -4.78 -11.62 0.33
CA MET A 13 -6.18 -11.97 0.62
C MET A 13 -7.16 -10.88 0.12
N ILE A 14 -8.00 -10.32 0.99
CA ILE A 14 -8.91 -9.21 0.67
C ILE A 14 -8.27 -7.87 1.05
N ALA A 15 -8.12 -7.61 2.35
CA ALA A 15 -7.79 -6.28 2.86
C ALA A 15 -6.38 -5.85 2.44
N MET A 16 -5.38 -6.72 2.64
CA MET A 16 -3.99 -6.37 2.35
C MET A 16 -3.74 -6.15 0.85
N ARG A 17 -4.44 -6.88 -0.02
CA ARG A 17 -4.39 -6.65 -1.47
C ARG A 17 -4.87 -5.25 -1.84
N ILE A 18 -5.96 -4.78 -1.24
CA ILE A 18 -6.53 -3.45 -1.53
C ILE A 18 -5.65 -2.36 -0.92
N ILE A 19 -5.32 -2.49 0.37
CA ILE A 19 -4.59 -1.47 1.11
C ILE A 19 -3.19 -1.25 0.54
N THR A 20 -2.45 -2.31 0.21
CA THR A 20 -1.10 -2.16 -0.36
C THR A 20 -1.09 -1.50 -1.74
N LEU A 21 -2.13 -1.70 -2.55
CA LEU A 21 -2.28 -0.99 -3.83
C LEU A 21 -2.59 0.49 -3.63
N ILE A 22 -3.46 0.83 -2.67
CA ILE A 22 -3.75 2.22 -2.29
C ILE A 22 -2.48 2.92 -1.80
N ILE A 23 -1.68 2.24 -0.96
CA ILE A 23 -0.39 2.73 -0.50
C ILE A 23 0.56 2.94 -1.69
N ASN A 24 0.71 1.95 -2.56
CA ASN A 24 1.60 2.04 -3.72
C ASN A 24 1.23 3.22 -4.64
N GLU A 25 -0.06 3.50 -4.83
CA GLU A 25 -0.54 4.65 -5.59
C GLU A 25 -0.19 5.98 -4.90
N ALA A 26 -0.33 6.07 -3.58
CA ALA A 26 0.08 7.26 -2.82
C ALA A 26 1.59 7.54 -2.96
N TYR A 27 2.42 6.50 -2.98
CA TYR A 27 3.84 6.62 -3.26
C TYR A 27 4.13 7.06 -4.71
N LEU A 28 3.29 6.68 -5.69
CA LEU A 28 3.40 7.18 -7.06
C LEU A 28 3.11 8.68 -7.13
N VAL A 29 2.01 9.13 -6.52
CA VAL A 29 1.64 10.56 -6.46
C VAL A 29 2.75 11.39 -5.81
N LEU A 30 3.36 10.87 -4.74
CA LEU A 30 4.49 11.51 -4.08
C LEU A 30 5.74 11.54 -4.96
N GLN A 31 6.04 10.44 -5.65
CA GLN A 31 7.20 10.32 -6.56
C GLN A 31 7.10 11.30 -7.74
N GLU A 32 5.90 11.51 -8.27
CA GLU A 32 5.64 12.44 -9.37
C GLU A 32 5.65 13.91 -8.93
N GLY A 33 5.67 14.17 -7.61
CA GLY A 33 5.62 15.52 -7.06
C GLY A 33 4.25 16.19 -7.18
N THR A 34 3.20 15.43 -7.46
CA THR A 34 1.82 15.93 -7.60
C THR A 34 1.30 16.51 -6.28
N SER A 35 1.71 15.93 -5.14
CA SER A 35 1.36 16.38 -3.80
C SER A 35 2.41 15.92 -2.77
N ASN A 36 2.39 16.52 -1.58
CA ASN A 36 3.20 16.08 -0.43
C ASN A 36 2.47 14.99 0.39
N ARG A 37 3.19 14.37 1.34
CA ARG A 37 2.69 13.26 2.18
C ARG A 37 1.45 13.67 2.98
N GLU A 38 1.52 14.84 3.62
CA GLU A 38 0.51 15.36 4.53
C GLU A 38 -0.81 15.66 3.80
N ASP A 39 -0.73 16.24 2.61
CA ASP A 39 -1.89 16.57 1.78
C ASP A 39 -2.52 15.32 1.16
N ILE A 40 -1.71 14.31 0.76
CA ILE A 40 -2.22 13.01 0.29
C ILE A 40 -3.05 12.35 1.40
N ASP A 41 -2.51 12.27 2.61
CA ASP A 41 -3.20 11.67 3.74
C ASP A 41 -4.44 12.45 4.13
N THR A 42 -4.37 13.79 4.14
CA THR A 42 -5.52 14.66 4.42
C THR A 42 -6.62 14.49 3.38
N ALA A 43 -6.27 14.42 2.09
CA ALA A 43 -7.23 14.21 1.01
C ALA A 43 -7.95 12.86 1.13
N MET A 44 -7.23 11.78 1.47
CA MET A 44 -7.86 10.47 1.64
C MET A 44 -8.70 10.38 2.92
N LYS A 45 -8.25 10.97 4.02
CA LYS A 45 -9.06 11.02 5.25
C LYS A 45 -10.34 11.84 5.06
N LEU A 46 -10.25 13.05 4.53
CA LEU A 46 -11.40 13.95 4.42
C LEU A 46 -12.26 13.69 3.17
N GLY A 47 -11.64 13.27 2.06
CA GLY A 47 -12.31 13.04 0.78
C GLY A 47 -12.97 11.66 0.67
N THR A 48 -12.37 10.63 1.27
CA THR A 48 -12.90 9.25 1.21
C THR A 48 -13.30 8.68 2.56
N ASN A 49 -13.24 9.50 3.63
CA ASN A 49 -13.58 9.12 4.99
C ASN A 49 -12.78 7.90 5.50
N TYR A 50 -11.52 7.77 5.06
CA TYR A 50 -10.64 6.75 5.61
C TYR A 50 -10.19 7.13 7.02
N PRO A 51 -10.04 6.14 7.93
CA PRO A 51 -9.61 6.42 9.30
C PRO A 51 -8.17 6.93 9.36
N HIS A 52 -7.33 6.53 8.39
CA HIS A 52 -5.95 6.96 8.23
C HIS A 52 -5.65 7.20 6.76
N GLY A 53 -4.66 8.04 6.49
CA GLY A 53 -4.16 8.22 5.15
C GLY A 53 -3.33 7.02 4.66
N PRO A 54 -3.12 6.89 3.34
CA PRO A 54 -2.30 5.81 2.78
C PRO A 54 -0.84 5.84 3.24
N ILE A 55 -0.23 7.01 3.42
CA ILE A 55 1.15 7.10 3.90
C ILE A 55 1.21 6.71 5.38
N GLU A 56 0.30 7.24 6.21
CA GLU A 56 0.07 6.77 7.59
C GLU A 56 -0.11 5.23 7.66
N TRP A 57 -0.95 4.64 6.81
CA TRP A 57 -1.12 3.19 6.77
C TRP A 57 0.18 2.46 6.45
N SER A 58 0.98 2.96 5.51
CA SER A 58 2.29 2.37 5.21
C SER A 58 3.21 2.35 6.43
N GLU A 59 3.20 3.40 7.23
CA GLU A 59 4.02 3.52 8.44
C GLU A 59 3.51 2.61 9.57
N MET A 60 2.19 2.50 9.73
CA MET A 60 1.56 1.63 10.74
C MET A 60 1.72 0.13 10.41
N ILE A 61 1.61 -0.24 9.13
CA ILE A 61 1.71 -1.62 8.65
C ILE A 61 3.18 -2.06 8.57
N GLY A 62 4.08 -1.13 8.25
CA GLY A 62 5.48 -1.41 7.92
C GLY A 62 5.69 -1.47 6.41
N VAL A 63 6.63 -0.65 5.92
CA VAL A 63 6.96 -0.54 4.48
C VAL A 63 7.50 -1.85 3.90
N ASP A 64 8.19 -2.64 4.72
CA ASP A 64 8.70 -3.97 4.40
C ASP A 64 7.57 -4.97 4.14
N LEU A 65 6.55 -4.99 4.99
CA LEU A 65 5.39 -5.86 4.80
C LEU A 65 4.59 -5.45 3.57
N VAL A 66 4.38 -4.14 3.36
CA VAL A 66 3.71 -3.61 2.16
C VAL A 66 4.46 -4.03 0.89
N TYR A 67 5.78 -3.82 0.85
CA TYR A 67 6.61 -4.18 -0.29
C TYR A 67 6.55 -5.68 -0.59
N ASN A 68 6.70 -6.52 0.43
CA ASN A 68 6.70 -7.98 0.25
C ASN A 68 5.34 -8.53 -0.21
N ILE A 69 4.24 -7.94 0.23
CA ILE A 69 2.90 -8.31 -0.24
C ILE A 69 2.71 -7.95 -1.72
N LEU A 70 3.12 -6.75 -2.14
CA LEU A 70 3.07 -6.35 -3.55
C LEU A 70 3.98 -7.25 -4.41
N LEU A 71 5.17 -7.59 -3.92
CA LEU A 71 6.08 -8.50 -4.61
C LEU A 71 5.47 -9.90 -4.76
N ALA A 72 4.83 -10.42 -3.71
CA ALA A 72 4.13 -11.71 -3.77
C ALA A 72 2.96 -11.69 -4.78
N MET A 73 2.18 -10.59 -4.82
CA MET A 73 1.12 -10.41 -5.81
C MET A 73 1.68 -10.31 -7.24
N MET A 74 2.76 -9.57 -7.45
CA MET A 74 3.42 -9.46 -8.76
C MET A 74 3.92 -10.83 -9.24
N ASN A 75 4.49 -11.64 -8.34
CA ASN A 75 4.98 -12.98 -8.67
C ASN A 75 3.84 -14.00 -8.94
N ASP A 76 2.74 -13.95 -8.19
CA ASP A 76 1.60 -14.88 -8.38
C ASP A 76 0.76 -14.54 -9.61
N PHE A 77 0.53 -13.25 -9.86
CA PHE A 77 -0.37 -12.81 -10.93
C PHE A 77 0.36 -12.48 -12.24
N GLY A 78 1.65 -12.12 -12.19
CA GLY A 78 2.42 -11.74 -13.38
C GLY A 78 1.88 -10.50 -14.10
N ASP A 79 1.21 -9.61 -13.37
CA ASP A 79 0.45 -8.47 -13.91
C ASP A 79 1.04 -7.14 -13.43
N ASP A 80 1.26 -6.22 -14.37
CA ASP A 80 1.82 -4.88 -14.11
C ASP A 80 0.98 -4.05 -13.14
N ARG A 81 -0.29 -4.39 -12.90
CA ARG A 81 -1.12 -3.77 -11.86
C ARG A 81 -0.51 -3.84 -10.45
N TYR A 82 0.37 -4.81 -10.19
CA TYR A 82 1.07 -4.96 -8.90
C TYR A 82 2.50 -4.43 -8.92
N ARG A 83 2.88 -3.70 -9.97
CA ARG A 83 4.22 -3.13 -10.08
C ARG A 83 4.47 -2.17 -8.92
N ILE A 84 5.52 -2.45 -8.18
CA ILE A 84 5.95 -1.64 -7.05
C ILE A 84 6.58 -0.35 -7.58
N THR A 85 6.18 0.79 -7.02
CA THR A 85 6.75 2.09 -7.40
C THR A 85 8.21 2.20 -6.98
N PRO A 86 9.07 2.88 -7.78
CA PRO A 86 10.46 3.10 -7.41
C PRO A 86 10.64 3.72 -6.03
N LEU A 87 9.83 4.73 -5.66
CA LEU A 87 9.92 5.38 -4.35
C LEU A 87 9.54 4.44 -3.20
N LEU A 88 8.50 3.61 -3.34
CA LEU A 88 8.17 2.61 -2.32
C LEU A 88 9.30 1.58 -2.15
N LYS A 89 9.93 1.17 -3.27
CA LYS A 89 11.10 0.30 -3.24
C LYS A 89 12.29 0.94 -2.55
N GLU A 90 12.55 2.23 -2.79
CA GLU A 90 13.61 2.98 -2.10
C GLU A 90 13.36 2.98 -0.59
N LYS A 91 12.13 3.29 -0.14
CA LYS A 91 11.78 3.26 1.29
C LYS A 91 11.88 1.88 1.92
N TYR A 92 11.55 0.84 1.18
CA TYR A 92 11.83 -0.53 1.61
C TYR A 92 13.34 -0.77 1.80
N LEU A 93 14.18 -0.40 0.83
CA LEU A 93 15.63 -0.59 0.93
C LEU A 93 16.24 0.22 2.08
N GLU A 94 15.75 1.44 2.34
CA GLU A 94 16.12 2.25 3.50
C GLU A 94 15.80 1.56 4.83
N SER A 95 14.66 0.86 4.91
CA SER A 95 14.25 0.15 6.13
C SER A 95 15.12 -1.07 6.49
N LEU A 96 15.95 -1.54 5.55
CA LEU A 96 16.87 -2.67 5.76
C LEU A 96 18.27 -2.25 6.26
N MET A 97 18.56 -0.95 6.27
CA MET A 97 19.83 -0.38 6.72
C MET A 97 19.79 -0.03 8.21
#